data_AF-A0A804LFI4-F1
#
_entry.id   AF-A0A804LFI4-F1
#
_cell.length_a   1.000
_cell.length_b   1.000
_cell.length_c   1.000
_cell.angle_alpha   90.00
_cell.angle_beta   90.00
_cell.angle_gamma   90.00
#
_symmetry.space_group_name_H-M   'P 1'
#
loop_
_entity.id
_entity.type
_entity.pdbx_description
1 polymer ?
#
loop_
_entity_poly.entity_id
_entity_poly.type
_entity_poly.pdbx_seq_one_letter_code
_entity_poly.pdbx_strand_id
1 'polypeptide(L)'
;MASSSKAPSSRRSVFDAVHIRSEFSAAGISAHFIPLIWKYVLQNPRCSDLDGVPSLPAAAYALLRQKFRPTTSTLTAAADSKDRTTTKLLICLQNGESVEAVVMRYDTRLGKYDGKPRPGGVRSTLCVSSQVGCKMGCRFCATGTMGFKSNLSSGEIVEQLVHASRYSQIRNVVFMGMGEPMNNYNALVEAIGVFTGSPFQLSPKRITVSTVGIIHGINKFNGDLPKVNLAVSLHAPDQDIRCQIMPAARAFPLGKLMNALQSYQNERPSSLSILCLMELTIRRSMHISLVNCLKRLKRL
;
A
#
# COMPACT_ATOMS: atom_id res chain seq x y z
N MET A 1 -34.93 21.31 24.38
CA MET A 1 -35.02 20.54 23.13
C MET A 1 -33.67 19.87 22.89
N ALA A 2 -33.55 18.60 23.26
CA ALA A 2 -32.32 17.84 23.15
C ALA A 2 -31.97 17.62 21.67
N SER A 3 -30.82 18.13 21.26
CA SER A 3 -30.22 17.89 19.95
C SER A 3 -29.99 16.39 19.78
N SER A 4 -30.77 15.77 18.89
CA SER A 4 -30.50 14.42 18.39
C SER A 4 -29.10 14.39 17.78
N SER A 5 -28.15 13.82 18.51
CA SER A 5 -26.85 13.41 17.98
C SER A 5 -27.09 12.31 16.96
N LYS A 6 -27.26 12.67 15.69
CA LYS A 6 -27.20 11.70 14.59
C LYS A 6 -25.86 10.99 14.66
N ALA A 7 -25.86 9.71 15.03
CA ALA A 7 -24.71 8.84 14.83
C ALA A 7 -24.21 9.02 13.38
N PRO A 8 -22.90 9.19 13.14
CA PRO A 8 -22.39 9.43 11.80
C PRO A 8 -22.82 8.26 10.92
N SER A 9 -23.51 8.55 9.81
CA SER A 9 -23.99 7.51 8.90
C SER A 9 -22.79 6.64 8.48
N SER A 10 -22.80 5.37 8.85
CA SER A 10 -21.72 4.39 8.68
C SER A 10 -21.54 3.93 7.23
N ARG A 11 -21.61 4.87 6.29
CA ARG A 11 -21.46 4.58 4.86
C ARG A 11 -20.00 4.27 4.58
N ARG A 12 -19.78 3.20 3.81
CA ARG A 12 -18.46 2.74 3.43
C ARG A 12 -18.00 3.36 2.12
N SER A 13 -16.72 3.19 1.82
CA SER A 13 -16.19 3.60 0.54
C SER A 13 -16.74 2.70 -0.55
N VAL A 14 -17.05 3.24 -1.72
CA VAL A 14 -17.29 2.40 -2.91
C VAL A 14 -16.07 1.53 -3.26
N PHE A 15 -14.88 1.88 -2.77
CA PHE A 15 -13.65 1.12 -2.98
C PHE A 15 -13.45 -0.02 -1.97
N ASP A 16 -14.33 -0.18 -0.97
CA ASP A 16 -14.39 -1.41 -0.15
C ASP A 16 -15.02 -2.55 -1.00
N ALA A 17 -14.22 -3.08 -1.92
CA ALA A 17 -14.64 -3.97 -3.00
C ALA A 17 -15.37 -5.23 -2.56
N VAL A 18 -14.95 -5.86 -1.45
CA VAL A 18 -15.63 -7.05 -0.92
C VAL A 18 -17.02 -6.68 -0.43
N HIS A 19 -17.16 -5.54 0.24
CA HIS A 19 -18.44 -5.10 0.79
C HIS A 19 -19.42 -4.70 -0.31
N ILE A 20 -19.01 -3.88 -1.28
CA ILE A 20 -19.88 -3.50 -2.40
C ILE A 20 -20.28 -4.72 -3.25
N ARG A 21 -19.39 -5.70 -3.46
CA ARG A 21 -19.74 -6.97 -4.14
C ARG A 21 -20.77 -7.76 -3.35
N SER A 22 -20.60 -7.87 -2.04
CA SER A 22 -21.54 -8.60 -1.17
C SER A 22 -22.92 -7.96 -1.20
N GLU A 23 -22.99 -6.63 -1.12
CA GLU A 23 -24.23 -5.87 -1.17
C GLU A 23 -24.92 -5.95 -2.54
N PHE A 24 -24.15 -5.90 -3.62
CA PHE A 24 -24.66 -6.08 -4.98
C PHE A 24 -25.22 -7.49 -5.16
N SER A 25 -24.50 -8.52 -4.71
CA SER A 25 -24.95 -9.91 -4.75
C SER A 25 -26.25 -10.12 -3.98
N ALA A 26 -26.35 -9.58 -2.76
CA ALA A 26 -27.56 -9.67 -1.94
C ALA A 26 -28.77 -8.97 -2.58
N ALA A 27 -28.55 -7.92 -3.36
CA ALA A 27 -29.59 -7.21 -4.09
C ALA A 27 -29.86 -7.77 -5.50
N GLY A 28 -29.23 -8.88 -5.90
CA GLY A 28 -29.37 -9.46 -7.25
C GLY A 28 -28.74 -8.61 -8.36
N ILE A 29 -27.83 -7.69 -8.01
CA ILE A 29 -27.15 -6.79 -8.93
C ILE A 29 -25.81 -7.39 -9.33
N SER A 30 -25.53 -7.41 -10.65
CA SER A 30 -24.28 -7.97 -11.15
C SER A 30 -23.06 -7.11 -10.79
N ALA A 31 -21.97 -7.77 -10.37
CA ALA A 31 -20.73 -7.10 -9.98
C ALA A 31 -20.01 -6.38 -11.15
N HIS A 32 -20.40 -6.61 -12.41
CA HIS A 32 -19.79 -5.95 -13.57
C HIS A 32 -20.04 -4.43 -13.61
N PHE A 33 -21.03 -3.93 -12.86
CA PHE A 33 -21.30 -2.50 -12.73
C PHE A 33 -20.30 -1.76 -11.81
N ILE A 34 -19.63 -2.47 -10.90
CA ILE A 34 -18.74 -1.87 -9.90
C ILE A 34 -17.60 -1.04 -10.55
N PRO A 35 -16.90 -1.53 -11.60
CA PRO A 35 -15.91 -0.73 -12.30
C PRO A 35 -16.45 0.58 -12.91
N LEU A 36 -17.74 0.65 -13.28
CA LEU A 36 -18.35 1.89 -13.79
C LEU A 36 -18.46 2.94 -12.69
N ILE A 37 -18.79 2.51 -11.47
CA ILE A 37 -18.85 3.36 -10.28
C ILE A 37 -17.47 3.92 -9.97
N TRP A 38 -16.45 3.05 -9.91
CA TRP A 38 -15.07 3.47 -9.67
C TRP A 38 -14.56 4.42 -10.75
N LYS A 39 -14.86 4.14 -12.02
CA LYS A 39 -14.51 5.02 -13.14
C LYS A 39 -15.17 6.38 -13.00
N TYR A 40 -16.46 6.42 -12.64
CA TYR A 40 -17.17 7.67 -12.40
C TYR A 40 -16.52 8.49 -11.29
N VAL A 41 -16.18 7.89 -10.15
CA VAL A 41 -15.52 8.59 -9.03
C VAL A 41 -14.15 9.14 -9.43
N LEU A 42 -13.37 8.39 -10.22
CA LEU A 42 -12.08 8.86 -10.74
C LEU A 42 -12.23 10.04 -11.70
N GLN A 43 -13.26 10.03 -12.54
CA GLN A 43 -13.55 11.11 -13.50
C GLN A 43 -14.17 12.33 -12.83
N ASN A 44 -14.83 12.15 -11.68
CA ASN A 44 -15.54 13.19 -10.94
C ASN A 44 -14.98 13.30 -9.50
N PRO A 45 -13.74 13.77 -9.30
CA PRO A 45 -13.07 13.73 -7.99
C PRO A 45 -13.72 14.58 -6.89
N ARG A 46 -14.70 15.44 -7.26
CA ARG A 46 -15.47 16.28 -6.34
C ARG A 46 -16.92 15.81 -6.17
N CYS A 47 -17.30 14.65 -6.70
CA CYS A 47 -18.66 14.14 -6.53
C CYS A 47 -18.93 13.85 -5.04
N SER A 48 -20.11 14.30 -4.57
CA SER A 48 -20.62 14.05 -3.22
C SER A 48 -21.55 12.84 -3.16
N ASP A 49 -22.07 12.42 -4.31
CA ASP A 49 -23.00 11.31 -4.48
C ASP A 49 -22.64 10.49 -5.73
N LEU A 50 -23.45 9.46 -6.00
CA LEU A 50 -23.23 8.48 -7.04
C LEU A 50 -24.41 8.41 -8.03
N ASP A 51 -25.25 9.45 -8.03
CA ASP A 51 -26.47 9.47 -8.83
C ASP A 51 -26.17 9.71 -10.33
N GLY A 52 -25.00 10.28 -10.62
CA GLY A 52 -24.54 10.51 -11.99
C GLY A 52 -23.83 9.32 -12.64
N VAL A 53 -23.69 8.16 -11.97
CA VAL A 53 -23.03 6.99 -12.57
C VAL A 53 -23.90 6.44 -13.70
N PRO A 54 -23.47 6.45 -14.97
CA PRO A 54 -24.34 6.06 -16.07
C PRO A 54 -24.71 4.56 -16.04
N SER A 55 -25.91 4.24 -16.53
CA SER A 55 -26.35 2.88 -16.84
C SER A 55 -26.39 1.90 -15.67
N LEU A 56 -26.57 2.38 -14.43
CA LEU A 56 -26.83 1.50 -13.30
C LEU A 56 -28.32 1.12 -13.19
N PRO A 57 -28.66 -0.10 -12.73
CA PRO A 57 -30.02 -0.46 -12.37
C PRO A 57 -30.57 0.43 -11.23
N ALA A 58 -31.88 0.68 -11.21
CA ALA A 58 -32.52 1.53 -10.18
C ALA A 58 -32.20 1.08 -8.74
N ALA A 59 -32.19 -0.24 -8.49
CA ALA A 59 -31.85 -0.82 -7.20
C ALA A 59 -30.41 -0.49 -6.76
N ALA A 60 -29.48 -0.34 -7.70
CA ALA A 60 -28.09 0.02 -7.41
C ALA A 60 -27.99 1.44 -6.85
N TYR A 61 -28.69 2.42 -7.43
CA TYR A 61 -28.67 3.79 -6.91
C TYR A 61 -29.22 3.86 -5.48
N ALA A 62 -30.33 3.17 -5.18
CA ALA A 62 -30.90 3.14 -3.83
C ALA A 62 -29.88 2.59 -2.82
N LEU A 63 -29.23 1.49 -3.16
CA LEU A 63 -28.21 0.84 -2.34
C LEU A 63 -26.98 1.74 -2.14
N LEU A 64 -26.50 2.38 -3.21
CA LEU A 64 -25.36 3.31 -3.15
C LEU A 64 -25.66 4.51 -2.26
N ARG A 65 -26.83 5.15 -2.42
CA ARG A 65 -27.25 6.27 -1.56
C ARG A 65 -27.34 5.87 -0.09
N GLN A 66 -27.77 4.66 0.20
CA GLN A 66 -27.96 4.22 1.59
C GLN A 66 -26.63 3.85 2.26
N LYS A 67 -25.78 3.07 1.58
CA LYS A 67 -24.67 2.34 2.20
C LYS A 67 -23.28 2.84 1.81
N PHE A 68 -23.14 3.62 0.75
CA PHE A 68 -21.83 3.98 0.19
C PHE A 68 -21.65 5.48 0.01
N ARG A 69 -20.38 5.88 -0.11
CA ARG A 69 -19.93 7.22 -0.51
C ARG A 69 -18.81 7.12 -1.55
N PRO A 70 -18.63 8.13 -2.42
CA PRO A 70 -17.55 8.15 -3.40
C PRO A 70 -16.16 7.94 -2.77
N THR A 71 -15.88 8.66 -1.68
CA THR A 71 -14.73 8.43 -0.81
C THR A 71 -15.14 8.65 0.64
N THR A 72 -14.45 7.98 1.57
CA THR A 72 -14.62 8.14 3.02
C THR A 72 -13.53 9.03 3.62
N SER A 73 -12.38 9.10 2.95
CA SER A 73 -11.28 10.00 3.25
C SER A 73 -11.33 11.30 2.44
N THR A 74 -10.68 12.32 2.98
CA THR A 74 -10.54 13.63 2.36
C THR A 74 -9.07 14.06 2.33
N LEU A 75 -8.63 14.63 1.21
CA LEU A 75 -7.32 15.23 1.12
C LEU A 75 -7.30 16.56 1.87
N THR A 76 -6.55 16.62 2.96
CA THR A 76 -6.48 17.81 3.85
C THR A 76 -5.40 18.77 3.40
N ALA A 77 -4.24 18.26 2.97
CA ALA A 77 -3.13 19.08 2.50
C ALA A 77 -2.28 18.32 1.47
N ALA A 78 -1.57 19.07 0.63
CA ALA A 78 -0.55 18.55 -0.26
C ALA A 78 0.66 19.49 -0.25
N ALA A 79 1.86 18.93 -0.24
CA ALA A 79 3.10 19.68 -0.25
C ALA A 79 4.08 19.06 -1.26
N ASP A 80 4.64 19.89 -2.13
CA ASP A 80 5.67 19.48 -3.06
C ASP A 80 7.08 19.67 -2.48
N SER A 81 8.01 18.81 -2.88
CA SER A 81 9.44 19.02 -2.69
C SER A 81 9.92 20.23 -3.50
N LYS A 82 11.08 20.79 -3.11
CA LYS A 82 11.68 21.97 -3.78
C LYS A 82 11.92 21.74 -5.28
N ASP A 83 12.33 20.54 -5.65
CA ASP A 83 12.59 20.12 -7.03
C ASP A 83 11.32 19.66 -7.77
N ARG A 84 10.14 19.71 -7.12
CA ARG A 84 8.83 19.28 -7.64
C ARG A 84 8.74 17.82 -8.11
N THR A 85 9.74 16.99 -7.78
CA THR A 85 9.73 15.57 -8.14
C THR A 85 8.86 14.75 -7.20
N THR A 86 8.61 15.24 -5.98
CA THR A 86 7.88 14.52 -4.94
C THR A 86 6.74 15.36 -4.40
N THR A 87 5.54 14.78 -4.28
CA THR A 87 4.39 15.39 -3.63
C THR A 87 3.96 14.53 -2.45
N LYS A 88 3.91 15.10 -1.25
CA LYS A 88 3.35 14.46 -0.06
C LYS A 88 1.90 14.89 0.13
N LEU A 89 1.02 13.93 0.38
CA LEU A 89 -0.40 14.10 0.60
C LEU A 89 -0.72 13.77 2.05
N LEU A 90 -1.44 14.66 2.74
CA LEU A 90 -2.02 14.40 4.05
C LEU A 90 -3.51 14.11 3.86
N ILE A 91 -3.92 12.90 4.23
CA ILE A 91 -5.27 12.38 4.00
C ILE A 91 -5.92 12.12 5.36
N CYS A 92 -7.03 12.82 5.63
CA CYS A 92 -7.88 12.58 6.79
C CYS A 92 -8.84 11.43 6.51
N LEU A 93 -8.90 10.49 7.43
CA LEU A 93 -9.71 9.28 7.37
C LEU A 93 -11.07 9.50 8.03
N GLN A 94 -11.99 8.56 7.82
CA GLN A 94 -13.35 8.65 8.35
C GLN A 94 -13.42 8.64 9.88
N ASN A 95 -12.41 8.07 10.55
CA ASN A 95 -12.29 8.04 12.00
C ASN A 95 -11.63 9.30 12.59
N GLY A 96 -11.31 10.31 11.77
CA GLY A 96 -10.68 11.57 12.17
C GLY A 96 -9.16 11.50 12.29
N GLU A 97 -8.55 10.31 12.17
CA GLU A 97 -7.10 10.17 12.09
C GLU A 97 -6.58 10.56 10.71
N SER A 98 -5.26 10.70 10.55
CA SER A 98 -4.64 11.05 9.28
C SER A 98 -3.50 10.11 8.92
N VAL A 99 -3.32 9.89 7.61
CA VAL A 99 -2.19 9.16 7.03
C VAL A 99 -1.54 9.97 5.93
N GLU A 100 -0.30 9.62 5.63
CA GLU A 100 0.44 10.22 4.53
C GLU A 100 0.50 9.27 3.33
N ALA A 101 0.41 9.84 2.12
CA ALA A 101 0.74 9.17 0.87
C ALA A 101 1.74 10.02 0.09
N VAL A 102 2.65 9.41 -0.66
CA VAL A 102 3.72 10.15 -1.36
C VAL A 102 3.75 9.78 -2.83
N VAL A 103 3.63 10.77 -3.71
CA VAL A 103 3.79 10.64 -5.15
C VAL A 103 5.22 11.01 -5.52
N MET A 104 6.00 10.06 -6.01
CA MET A 104 7.37 10.25 -6.49
C MET A 104 7.41 10.12 -8.01
N ARG A 105 7.86 11.18 -8.69
CA ARG A 105 7.99 11.25 -10.14
C ARG A 105 9.44 10.98 -10.52
N TYR A 106 9.64 9.92 -11.30
CA TYR A 106 10.94 9.54 -11.84
C TYR A 106 10.96 9.82 -13.32
N ASP A 107 12.01 10.48 -13.77
CA ASP A 107 12.31 10.70 -15.18
C ASP A 107 13.81 10.44 -15.36
N THR A 108 14.18 9.64 -16.37
CA THR A 108 15.57 9.34 -16.70
C THR A 108 16.38 10.59 -17.05
N ARG A 109 15.68 11.67 -17.44
CA ARG A 109 16.26 12.98 -17.74
C ARG A 109 16.50 13.82 -16.48
N LEU A 110 15.83 13.51 -15.37
CA LEU A 110 15.89 14.28 -14.12
C LEU A 110 17.06 13.86 -13.19
N GLY A 111 18.18 13.42 -13.76
CA GLY A 111 19.42 13.19 -13.04
C GLY A 111 20.01 11.79 -13.15
N LYS A 112 21.19 11.62 -12.55
CA LYS A 112 21.95 10.37 -12.53
C LYS A 112 21.89 9.73 -11.13
N TYR A 113 21.85 8.40 -11.08
CA TYR A 113 22.10 7.61 -9.87
C TYR A 113 23.42 6.88 -10.08
N ASP A 114 24.39 7.09 -9.18
CA ASP A 114 25.74 6.51 -9.30
C ASP A 114 26.40 6.79 -10.67
N GLY A 115 26.33 8.04 -11.11
CA GLY A 115 26.89 8.48 -12.40
C GLY A 115 26.15 7.97 -13.66
N LYS A 116 25.12 7.13 -13.52
CA LYS A 116 24.35 6.56 -14.64
C LYS A 116 22.91 7.12 -14.67
N PRO A 117 22.26 7.21 -15.84
CA PRO A 117 20.83 7.51 -15.90
C PRO A 117 20.06 6.54 -15.00
N ARG A 118 19.05 7.04 -14.29
CA ARG A 118 18.22 6.16 -13.45
C ARG A 118 17.61 5.07 -14.34
N PRO A 119 17.69 3.78 -13.94
CA PRO A 119 17.11 2.71 -14.72
C PRO A 119 15.56 2.80 -14.71
N GLY A 120 14.95 2.46 -15.85
CA GLY A 120 13.50 2.55 -16.07
C GLY A 120 13.08 3.91 -16.62
N GLY A 121 12.02 3.95 -17.43
CA GLY A 121 11.53 5.18 -18.07
C GLY A 121 10.76 6.12 -17.14
N VAL A 122 10.17 7.17 -17.72
CA VAL A 122 9.31 8.14 -17.02
C VAL A 122 8.16 7.40 -16.32
N ARG A 123 8.05 7.57 -15.01
CA ARG A 123 7.02 6.91 -14.18
C ARG A 123 6.72 7.68 -12.91
N SER A 124 5.50 7.51 -12.42
CA SER A 124 5.10 7.99 -11.09
C SER A 124 4.81 6.81 -10.18
N THR A 125 5.44 6.81 -9.01
CA THR A 125 5.29 5.79 -7.97
C THR A 125 4.54 6.39 -6.80
N LEU A 126 3.49 5.70 -6.36
CA LEU A 126 2.74 6.05 -5.16
C LEU A 126 3.22 5.21 -3.98
N CYS A 127 3.66 5.85 -2.92
CA CYS A 127 3.87 5.26 -1.62
C CYS A 127 2.56 5.33 -0.83
N VAL A 128 2.01 4.17 -0.45
CA VAL A 128 0.75 4.06 0.30
C VAL A 128 0.97 3.59 1.73
N SER A 129 0.15 4.14 2.62
CA SER A 129 -0.01 3.71 4.01
C SER A 129 -1.02 2.56 4.12
N SER A 130 -0.82 1.67 5.08
CA SER A 130 -1.67 0.51 5.38
C SER A 130 -2.28 0.54 6.78
N GLN A 131 -1.74 1.37 7.68
CA GLN A 131 -2.22 1.54 9.05
C GLN A 131 -2.03 3.01 9.50
N VAL A 132 -2.75 3.41 10.54
CA VAL A 132 -2.45 4.63 11.30
C VAL A 132 -1.45 4.25 12.39
N GLY A 133 -0.21 4.70 12.23
CA GLY A 133 0.88 4.28 13.10
C GLY A 133 1.37 2.85 12.80
N CYS A 134 2.22 2.27 13.65
CA CYS A 134 2.78 0.93 13.41
C CYS A 134 3.18 0.22 14.72
N LYS A 135 2.82 -1.07 14.85
CA LYS A 135 3.15 -1.90 16.04
C LYS A 135 4.61 -2.37 16.08
N MET A 136 5.36 -2.24 14.98
CA MET A 136 6.66 -2.90 14.86
C MET A 136 7.78 -2.22 15.65
N GLY A 137 7.57 -0.96 16.08
CA GLY A 137 8.48 -0.27 17.01
C GLY A 137 9.89 -0.03 16.45
N CYS A 138 10.06 0.01 15.13
CA CYS A 138 11.35 0.27 14.48
C CYS A 138 11.86 1.64 14.91
N ARG A 139 13.03 1.69 15.56
CA ARG A 139 13.55 2.90 16.23
C ARG A 139 13.99 4.00 15.27
N PHE A 140 14.30 3.64 14.04
CA PHE A 140 14.65 4.57 12.97
C PHE A 140 13.41 5.13 12.24
N CYS A 141 12.22 4.59 12.50
CA CYS A 141 11.00 4.96 11.79
C CYS A 141 10.11 5.83 12.67
N ALA A 142 9.80 7.05 12.22
CA ALA A 142 8.89 7.96 12.93
C ALA A 142 7.51 7.31 13.18
N THR A 143 6.97 6.57 12.22
CA THR A 143 5.70 5.84 12.40
C THR A 143 5.80 4.75 13.47
N GLY A 144 6.98 4.16 13.66
CA GLY A 144 7.23 3.16 14.70
C GLY A 144 7.22 3.76 16.11
N THR A 145 7.56 5.04 16.27
CA THR A 145 7.55 5.72 17.58
C THR A 145 6.19 6.31 17.94
N MET A 146 5.31 6.54 16.95
CA MET A 146 3.93 6.99 17.17
C MET A 146 3.03 5.93 17.83
N GLY A 147 3.47 4.67 17.86
CA GLY A 147 2.64 3.54 18.26
C GLY A 147 1.60 3.18 17.19
N PHE A 148 0.78 2.18 17.45
CA PHE A 148 -0.30 1.76 16.56
C PHE A 148 -1.65 2.28 17.06
N LYS A 149 -2.46 2.78 16.14
CA LYS A 149 -3.84 3.19 16.42
C LYS A 149 -4.85 2.25 15.77
N SER A 150 -4.85 2.15 14.44
CA SER A 150 -5.83 1.34 13.71
C SER A 150 -5.29 0.84 12.38
N ASN A 151 -5.91 -0.24 11.88
CA ASN A 151 -5.76 -0.66 10.49
C ASN A 151 -6.60 0.24 9.58
N LEU A 152 -6.16 0.41 8.33
CA LEU A 152 -6.99 1.03 7.29
C LEU A 152 -7.93 -0.01 6.68
N SER A 153 -9.11 0.43 6.23
CA SER A 153 -9.95 -0.38 5.34
C SER A 153 -9.29 -0.52 3.96
N SER A 154 -9.74 -1.50 3.17
CA SER A 154 -9.30 -1.64 1.78
C SER A 154 -9.64 -0.38 0.97
N GLY A 155 -10.83 0.18 1.17
CA GLY A 155 -11.25 1.44 0.59
C GLY A 155 -10.32 2.60 0.95
N GLU A 156 -9.95 2.77 2.22
CA GLU A 156 -9.01 3.82 2.66
C GLU A 156 -7.60 3.66 2.04
N ILE A 157 -7.14 2.43 1.82
CA ILE A 157 -5.89 2.17 1.09
C ILE A 157 -6.05 2.59 -0.38
N VAL A 158 -7.15 2.22 -1.02
CA VAL A 158 -7.40 2.54 -2.44
C VAL A 158 -7.61 4.02 -2.66
N GLU A 159 -8.26 4.71 -1.73
CA GLU A 159 -8.52 6.14 -1.82
C GLU A 159 -7.23 6.97 -1.85
N GLN A 160 -6.13 6.48 -1.28
CA GLN A 160 -4.81 7.12 -1.45
C GLN A 160 -4.39 7.16 -2.93
N LEU A 161 -4.68 6.11 -3.71
CA LEU A 161 -4.47 6.09 -5.16
C LEU A 161 -5.42 7.03 -5.90
N VAL A 162 -6.68 7.12 -5.46
CA VAL A 162 -7.68 8.04 -6.02
C VAL A 162 -7.24 9.49 -5.85
N HIS A 163 -6.81 9.87 -4.64
CA HIS A 163 -6.29 11.21 -4.36
C HIS A 163 -5.00 11.48 -5.13
N ALA A 164 -4.07 10.52 -5.16
CA ALA A 164 -2.80 10.65 -5.87
C ALA A 164 -2.95 10.76 -7.40
N SER A 165 -3.96 10.11 -7.98
CA SER A 165 -4.23 10.15 -9.42
C SER A 165 -4.59 11.55 -9.92
N ARG A 166 -4.98 12.47 -9.02
CA ARG A 166 -5.21 13.90 -9.30
C ARG A 166 -3.91 14.67 -9.54
N TYR A 167 -2.77 14.14 -9.06
CA TYR A 167 -1.45 14.78 -9.11
C TYR A 167 -0.53 14.19 -10.18
N SER A 168 -0.76 12.94 -10.57
CA SER A 168 0.01 12.27 -11.62
C SER A 168 -0.66 10.97 -12.06
N GLN A 169 -0.37 10.52 -13.27
CA GLN A 169 -0.73 9.17 -13.70
C GLN A 169 0.16 8.14 -12.98
N ILE A 170 -0.38 7.52 -11.93
CA ILE A 170 0.35 6.54 -11.14
C ILE A 170 0.56 5.26 -11.95
N ARG A 171 1.81 4.79 -12.00
CA ARG A 171 2.22 3.59 -12.74
C ARG A 171 2.77 2.50 -11.82
N ASN A 172 3.18 2.85 -10.62
CA ASN A 172 3.77 1.95 -9.62
C ASN A 172 3.17 2.27 -8.25
N VAL A 173 2.99 1.24 -7.42
CA VAL A 173 2.53 1.39 -6.03
C VAL A 173 3.49 0.64 -5.12
N VAL A 174 3.91 1.28 -4.03
CA VAL A 174 4.74 0.66 -3.00
C VAL A 174 4.07 0.81 -1.64
N PHE A 175 3.91 -0.30 -0.93
CA PHE A 175 3.43 -0.29 0.46
C PHE A 175 4.62 -0.04 1.38
N MET A 176 5.07 1.21 1.42
CA MET A 176 6.21 1.70 2.22
C MET A 176 5.85 2.98 2.98
N GLY A 177 4.56 3.29 3.10
CA GLY A 177 4.05 4.40 3.90
C GLY A 177 3.96 4.02 5.37
N MET A 178 2.90 4.47 6.04
CA MET A 178 2.65 4.16 7.44
C MET A 178 2.12 2.74 7.62
N GLY A 179 2.67 2.01 8.60
CA GLY A 179 2.20 0.68 9.00
C GLY A 179 3.00 -0.50 8.47
N GLU A 180 2.70 -1.69 8.99
CA GLU A 180 3.19 -2.98 8.49
C GLU A 180 2.08 -3.66 7.67
N PRO A 181 2.20 -3.73 6.33
CA PRO A 181 1.13 -4.25 5.47
C PRO A 181 0.69 -5.67 5.80
N MET A 182 1.61 -6.53 6.24
CA MET A 182 1.28 -7.92 6.56
C MET A 182 0.44 -8.04 7.84
N ASN A 183 0.43 -7.03 8.72
CA ASN A 183 -0.48 -6.94 9.87
C ASN A 183 -1.88 -6.41 9.49
N ASN A 184 -2.07 -5.96 8.24
CA ASN A 184 -3.36 -5.58 7.68
C ASN A 184 -3.67 -6.36 6.40
N TYR A 185 -3.43 -7.68 6.46
CA TYR A 185 -3.32 -8.53 5.28
C TYR A 185 -4.59 -8.60 4.43
N ASN A 186 -5.77 -8.71 5.05
CA ASN A 186 -7.03 -8.83 4.28
C ASN A 186 -7.32 -7.56 3.48
N ALA A 187 -7.17 -6.38 4.10
CA ALA A 187 -7.35 -5.10 3.42
C ALA A 187 -6.27 -4.88 2.35
N LEU A 188 -5.03 -5.33 2.61
CA LEU A 188 -3.94 -5.30 1.63
C LEU A 188 -4.28 -6.09 0.36
N VAL A 189 -4.68 -7.36 0.50
CA VAL A 189 -5.02 -8.23 -0.63
C VAL A 189 -6.19 -7.66 -1.41
N GLU A 190 -7.23 -7.19 -0.72
CA GLU A 190 -8.38 -6.57 -1.34
C GLU A 190 -8.02 -5.30 -2.12
N ALA A 191 -7.22 -4.40 -1.53
CA ALA A 191 -6.78 -3.17 -2.19
C ALA A 191 -5.93 -3.46 -3.45
N ILE A 192 -5.05 -4.46 -3.39
CA ILE A 192 -4.27 -4.90 -4.56
C ILE A 192 -5.19 -5.48 -5.65
N GLY A 193 -6.25 -6.20 -5.27
CA GLY A 193 -7.29 -6.65 -6.19
C GLY A 193 -7.95 -5.47 -6.93
N VAL A 194 -8.23 -4.37 -6.22
CA VAL A 194 -8.77 -3.15 -6.83
C VAL A 194 -7.75 -2.45 -7.72
N PHE A 195 -6.50 -2.31 -7.28
CA PHE A 195 -5.41 -1.69 -8.05
C PHE A 195 -5.16 -2.39 -9.39
N THR A 196 -5.26 -3.72 -9.41
CA THR A 196 -5.01 -4.53 -10.60
C THR A 196 -6.24 -4.67 -11.50
N GLY A 197 -7.44 -4.46 -10.95
CA GLY A 197 -8.70 -4.48 -11.68
C GLY A 197 -9.04 -3.18 -12.42
N SER A 198 -10.09 -3.23 -13.24
CA SER A 198 -10.67 -2.03 -13.88
C SER A 198 -11.27 -1.11 -12.81
N PRO A 199 -11.05 0.22 -12.87
CA PRO A 199 -10.44 0.97 -13.98
C PRO A 199 -8.91 1.17 -13.88
N PHE A 200 -8.29 0.89 -12.73
CA PHE A 200 -6.88 1.21 -12.45
C PHE A 200 -5.88 0.39 -13.29
N GLN A 201 -6.13 -0.90 -13.46
CA GLN A 201 -5.40 -1.81 -14.34
C GLN A 201 -3.87 -1.76 -14.14
N LEU A 202 -3.41 -1.60 -12.89
CA LEU A 202 -1.99 -1.64 -12.59
C LEU A 202 -1.48 -3.07 -12.76
N SER A 203 -0.34 -3.23 -13.44
CA SER A 203 0.32 -4.52 -13.51
C SER A 203 0.75 -4.95 -12.09
N PRO A 204 0.45 -6.19 -11.65
CA PRO A 204 0.92 -6.70 -10.35
C PRO A 204 2.44 -6.58 -10.16
N LYS A 205 3.22 -6.71 -11.25
CA LYS A 205 4.68 -6.54 -11.26
C LYS A 205 5.15 -5.11 -10.96
N ARG A 206 4.25 -4.13 -10.94
CA ARG A 206 4.51 -2.73 -10.58
C ARG A 206 4.03 -2.36 -9.18
N ILE A 207 3.51 -3.35 -8.45
CA ILE A 207 3.11 -3.23 -7.05
C ILE A 207 4.19 -3.94 -6.21
N THR A 208 4.68 -3.26 -5.18
CA THR A 208 5.65 -3.84 -4.23
C THR A 208 5.11 -3.72 -2.82
N VAL A 209 5.04 -4.85 -2.11
CA VAL A 209 4.70 -4.88 -0.69
C VAL A 209 5.97 -4.99 0.12
N SER A 210 6.20 -4.05 1.05
CA SER A 210 7.31 -4.13 2.00
C SER A 210 6.84 -4.77 3.30
N THR A 211 7.72 -5.55 3.95
CA THR A 211 7.49 -6.10 5.29
C THR A 211 8.77 -6.09 6.11
N VAL A 212 8.63 -5.96 7.42
CA VAL A 212 9.73 -6.14 8.39
C VAL A 212 10.17 -7.59 8.56
N GLY A 213 9.50 -8.55 7.88
CA GLY A 213 9.90 -9.96 7.85
C GLY A 213 8.95 -10.88 8.61
N ILE A 214 7.63 -10.64 8.53
CA ILE A 214 6.62 -11.53 9.14
C ILE A 214 6.53 -12.83 8.32
N ILE A 215 7.22 -13.88 8.77
CA ILE A 215 7.45 -15.12 7.99
C ILE A 215 6.13 -15.77 7.52
N HIS A 216 5.15 -15.94 8.41
CA HIS A 216 3.86 -16.54 8.04
C HIS A 216 3.10 -15.65 7.05
N GLY A 217 3.24 -14.33 7.16
CA GLY A 217 2.68 -13.37 6.21
C GLY A 217 3.32 -13.48 4.83
N ILE A 218 4.64 -13.65 4.76
CA ILE A 218 5.38 -13.87 3.51
C ILE A 218 4.91 -15.15 2.81
N ASN A 219 4.77 -16.25 3.56
CA ASN A 219 4.32 -17.53 2.99
C ASN A 219 2.90 -17.42 2.43
N LYS A 220 1.98 -16.81 3.19
CA LYS A 220 0.61 -16.57 2.74
C LYS A 220 0.57 -15.65 1.51
N PHE A 221 1.38 -14.58 1.52
CA PHE A 221 1.52 -13.64 0.41
C PHE A 221 2.00 -14.31 -0.87
N ASN A 222 2.84 -15.35 -0.78
CA ASN A 222 3.29 -16.07 -1.96
C ASN A 222 2.13 -16.75 -2.70
N GLY A 223 1.23 -17.39 -1.96
CA GLY A 223 0.06 -18.08 -2.51
C GLY A 223 -1.01 -17.11 -3.03
N ASP A 224 -1.35 -16.09 -2.25
CA ASP A 224 -2.47 -15.20 -2.60
C ASP A 224 -2.10 -14.18 -3.69
N LEU A 225 -0.83 -13.72 -3.72
CA LEU A 225 -0.38 -12.65 -4.61
C LEU A 225 0.95 -13.01 -5.33
N PRO A 226 0.97 -14.10 -6.12
CA PRO A 226 2.19 -14.67 -6.71
C PRO A 226 2.93 -13.73 -7.68
N LYS A 227 2.23 -12.72 -8.24
CA LYS A 227 2.76 -11.79 -9.24
C LYS A 227 3.18 -10.43 -8.68
N VAL A 228 2.95 -10.18 -7.39
CA VAL A 228 3.27 -8.91 -6.72
C VAL A 228 4.68 -8.99 -6.12
N ASN A 229 5.46 -7.92 -6.24
CA ASN A 229 6.82 -7.90 -5.71
C ASN A 229 6.82 -7.84 -4.18
N LEU A 230 7.80 -8.50 -3.57
CA LEU A 230 8.06 -8.44 -2.13
C LEU A 230 9.36 -7.70 -1.87
N ALA A 231 9.31 -6.74 -0.94
CA ALA A 231 10.48 -6.12 -0.36
C ALA A 231 10.56 -6.49 1.12
N VAL A 232 11.78 -6.75 1.60
CA VAL A 232 12.02 -7.10 3.00
C VAL A 232 12.96 -6.08 3.61
N SER A 233 12.48 -5.47 4.68
CA SER A 233 13.22 -4.50 5.48
C SER A 233 14.12 -5.25 6.46
N LEU A 234 15.34 -5.58 6.03
CA LEU A 234 16.31 -6.35 6.84
C LEU A 234 17.04 -5.46 7.86
N HIS A 235 17.51 -4.30 7.39
CA HIS A 235 18.30 -3.30 8.11
C HIS A 235 19.62 -3.74 8.74
N ALA A 236 19.81 -4.97 9.22
CA ALA A 236 21.10 -5.47 9.70
C ALA A 236 21.36 -6.95 9.31
N PRO A 237 22.63 -7.33 9.02
CA PRO A 237 23.00 -8.71 8.70
C PRO A 237 23.23 -9.59 9.95
N ASP A 238 23.17 -8.98 11.13
CA ASP A 238 23.35 -9.62 12.43
C ASP A 238 22.06 -9.53 13.24
N GLN A 239 21.69 -10.61 13.93
CA GLN A 239 20.41 -10.71 14.63
C GLN A 239 20.32 -9.76 15.82
N ASP A 240 21.40 -9.57 16.57
CA ASP A 240 21.39 -8.75 17.78
C ASP A 240 21.25 -7.28 17.40
N ILE A 241 22.03 -6.85 16.40
CA ILE A 241 21.91 -5.49 15.86
C ILE A 241 20.51 -5.27 15.28
N ARG A 242 19.97 -6.25 14.53
CA ARG A 242 18.61 -6.17 13.98
C ARG A 242 17.56 -6.01 15.09
N CYS A 243 17.70 -6.70 16.21
CA CYS A 243 16.79 -6.57 17.36
C CYS A 243 16.92 -5.24 18.10
N GLN A 244 18.09 -4.60 18.07
CA GLN A 244 18.29 -3.28 18.65
C GLN A 244 17.56 -2.19 17.86
N ILE A 245 17.59 -2.27 16.52
CA ILE A 245 16.95 -1.29 15.63
C ILE A 245 15.48 -1.59 15.35
N MET A 246 15.11 -2.87 15.30
CA MET A 246 13.76 -3.38 15.06
C MET A 246 13.40 -4.39 16.15
N PRO A 247 12.84 -3.97 17.29
CA PRO A 247 12.52 -4.87 18.39
C PRO A 247 11.65 -6.08 17.98
N ALA A 248 10.75 -5.89 17.01
CA ALA A 248 9.93 -6.97 16.46
C ALA A 248 10.73 -8.09 15.76
N ALA A 249 11.99 -7.85 15.37
CA ALA A 249 12.88 -8.86 14.79
C ALA A 249 13.17 -10.05 15.73
N ARG A 250 12.91 -9.91 17.04
CA ARG A 250 13.02 -11.02 18.01
C ARG A 250 12.03 -12.14 17.70
N ALA A 251 10.82 -11.80 17.26
CA ALA A 251 9.79 -12.77 16.89
C ALA A 251 10.09 -13.47 15.55
N PHE A 252 10.95 -12.86 14.71
CA PHE A 252 11.28 -13.35 13.38
C PHE A 252 12.81 -13.41 13.19
N PRO A 253 13.49 -14.41 13.79
CA PRO A 253 14.95 -14.52 13.73
C PRO A 253 15.48 -14.54 12.28
N LEU A 254 16.60 -13.86 12.05
CA LEU A 254 17.17 -13.65 10.72
C LEU A 254 17.39 -14.97 9.97
N GLY A 255 17.95 -16.00 10.62
CA GLY A 255 18.14 -17.30 9.97
C GLY A 255 16.84 -17.92 9.44
N LYS A 256 15.76 -17.88 10.23
CA LYS A 256 14.44 -18.37 9.80
C LYS A 256 13.85 -17.50 8.68
N LEU A 257 14.03 -16.19 8.76
CA LEU A 257 13.60 -15.27 7.72
C LEU A 257 14.32 -15.56 6.40
N MET A 258 15.65 -15.72 6.43
CA MET A 258 16.43 -16.02 5.23
C MET A 258 16.01 -17.36 4.59
N ASN A 259 15.75 -18.38 5.39
CA ASN A 259 15.23 -19.66 4.89
C ASN A 259 13.86 -19.48 4.21
N ALA A 260 12.95 -18.71 4.82
CA ALA A 260 11.64 -18.42 4.23
C ALA A 260 11.77 -17.63 2.91
N LEU A 261 12.70 -16.68 2.82
CA LEU A 261 12.97 -15.94 1.59
C LEU A 261 13.57 -16.81 0.49
N GLN A 262 14.39 -17.79 0.86
CA GLN A 262 14.92 -18.76 -0.07
C GLN A 262 13.80 -19.65 -0.63
N SER A 263 12.94 -20.21 0.22
CA SER A 263 11.75 -20.95 -0.22
C SER A 263 10.87 -20.10 -1.14
N TYR A 264 10.62 -18.86 -0.75
CA TYR A 264 9.86 -17.89 -1.55
C TYR A 264 10.44 -17.66 -2.96
N GLN A 265 11.78 -17.57 -3.06
CA GLN A 265 12.46 -17.37 -4.33
C GLN A 265 12.42 -18.62 -5.21
N ASN A 266 12.60 -19.81 -4.62
CA ASN A 266 12.57 -21.09 -5.34
C ASN A 266 11.18 -21.39 -5.94
N GLU A 267 10.12 -20.94 -5.28
CA GLU A 267 8.75 -21.13 -5.74
C GLU A 267 8.33 -20.15 -6.86
N ARG A 268 9.16 -19.15 -7.20
CA ARG A 268 8.81 -18.11 -8.19
C ARG A 268 9.61 -18.17 -9.49
N PRO A 269 8.98 -17.79 -10.61
CA PRO A 269 9.71 -17.61 -11.87
C PRO A 269 10.76 -16.49 -11.71
N SER A 270 11.93 -16.72 -12.30
CA SER A 270 13.20 -15.97 -12.18
C SER A 270 13.18 -14.47 -12.51
N SER A 271 12.01 -13.90 -12.82
CA SER A 271 11.82 -12.47 -13.14
C SER A 271 11.35 -11.61 -11.96
N LEU A 272 11.07 -12.20 -10.78
CA LEU A 272 10.65 -11.44 -9.60
C LEU A 272 11.81 -11.18 -8.64
N SER A 273 11.95 -9.92 -8.22
CA SER A 273 13.02 -9.46 -7.35
C SER A 273 12.54 -9.36 -5.90
N ILE A 274 13.26 -10.04 -4.99
CA ILE A 274 13.24 -9.71 -3.57
C ILE A 274 14.12 -8.48 -3.38
N LEU A 275 13.52 -7.34 -3.01
CA LEU A 275 14.29 -6.16 -2.66
C LEU A 275 14.56 -6.16 -1.15
N CYS A 276 15.78 -6.50 -0.76
CA CYS A 276 16.23 -6.30 0.61
C CYS A 276 16.60 -4.84 0.80
N LEU A 277 15.75 -4.09 1.51
CA LEU A 277 16.03 -2.72 1.89
C LEU A 277 16.85 -2.71 3.18
N MET A 278 17.95 -1.98 3.14
CA MET A 278 18.83 -1.78 4.28
C MET A 278 19.20 -0.32 4.37
N GLU A 279 18.60 0.37 5.33
CA GLU A 279 19.03 1.68 5.76
C GLU A 279 19.86 1.50 7.03
N LEU A 280 21.18 1.46 6.89
CA LEU A 280 22.12 1.72 7.98
C LEU A 280 23.31 2.51 7.41
N THR A 281 23.83 3.41 8.21
CA THR A 281 25.14 4.04 8.04
C THR A 281 26.20 2.95 8.27
N ILE A 282 26.58 2.23 7.21
CA ILE A 282 27.39 1.01 7.30
C ILE A 282 28.84 1.35 7.72
N ARG A 283 29.29 0.89 8.91
CA ARG A 283 30.73 0.66 9.18
C ARG A 283 31.25 -0.41 8.23
N ARG A 284 32.46 -0.24 7.66
CA ARG A 284 33.06 -1.14 6.64
C ARG A 284 32.98 -2.65 6.95
N SER A 285 33.07 -3.06 8.22
CA SER A 285 32.99 -4.47 8.64
C SER A 285 31.60 -5.10 8.43
N MET A 286 30.52 -4.35 8.64
CA MET A 286 29.15 -4.84 8.43
C MET A 286 28.79 -4.99 6.94
N HIS A 287 29.48 -4.24 6.06
CA HIS A 287 29.30 -4.36 4.61
C HIS A 287 29.69 -5.75 4.09
N ILE A 288 30.77 -6.35 4.61
CA ILE A 288 31.27 -7.65 4.16
C ILE A 288 30.32 -8.77 4.59
N SER A 289 29.90 -8.79 5.86
CA SER A 289 28.92 -9.75 6.37
C SER A 289 27.59 -9.65 5.63
N LEU A 290 27.19 -8.43 5.27
CA LEU A 290 25.99 -8.21 4.47
C LEU A 290 26.11 -8.74 3.03
N VAL A 291 27.21 -8.41 2.34
CA VAL A 291 27.44 -8.91 0.98
C VAL A 291 27.45 -10.43 0.99
N ASN A 292 27.98 -11.07 2.03
CA ASN A 292 27.91 -12.52 2.18
C ASN A 292 26.49 -13.03 2.44
N CYS A 293 25.69 -12.34 3.26
CA CYS A 293 24.28 -12.65 3.50
C CYS A 293 23.44 -12.55 2.21
N LEU A 294 23.62 -11.48 1.42
CA LEU A 294 22.93 -11.29 0.14
C LEU A 294 23.46 -12.22 -0.97
N LYS A 295 24.76 -12.55 -0.96
CA LYS A 295 25.34 -13.54 -1.89
C LYS A 295 24.75 -14.92 -1.65
N ARG A 296 24.41 -15.30 -0.40
CA ARG A 296 23.71 -16.56 -0.12
C ARG A 296 22.33 -16.62 -0.76
N LEU A 297 21.61 -15.50 -0.89
CA LEU A 297 20.33 -15.41 -1.61
C LEU A 297 20.47 -15.42 -3.15
N LYS A 298 21.63 -15.01 -3.68
CA LYS A 298 21.86 -14.92 -5.14
C LYS A 298 22.63 -16.10 -5.75
N ARG A 299 23.21 -16.98 -4.93
CA ARG A 299 24.10 -18.09 -5.36
C ARG A 299 23.42 -19.47 -5.36
N LEU A 300 22.12 -19.54 -5.14
CA LEU A 300 21.28 -20.74 -5.22
C LEU A 300 20.02 -20.40 -6.02
#